data_AF-A0A843X6N4-F1
#
_entry.id   AF-A0A843X6N4-F1
#
_cell.length_a   1.000
_cell.length_b   1.000
_cell.length_c   1.000
_cell.angle_alpha   90.00
_cell.angle_beta   90.00
_cell.angle_gamma   90.00
#
_symmetry.space_group_name_H-M   'P 1'
#
loop_
_entity.id
_entity.type
_entity.pdbx_description
1 polymer ?
#
loop_
_entity_poly.entity_id
_entity_poly.type
_entity_poly.pdbx_seq_one_letter_code
_entity_poly.pdbx_strand_id
1 'polypeptide(L)'
;MEDYRAWYAGRLRLDRRVLSESQAIRLLEGQLAEQEVELERLRAEVRTLRAEQSRVRASRDVGASSSAQPAGGDLAVRLQEALDRANERIQELEAEGQAGRVAALQAQVEALRLDLSRMEGHMTAFRDSARDAEVEKIRAIEAWVQAVADLEFLKNRVLKKRQEQQRQTQQ
;
A
#
# COMPACT_ATOMS: atom_id res chain seq x y z
N MET A 1 16.60 23.37 -16.10
CA MET A 1 17.56 22.43 -15.47
C MET A 1 17.29 22.28 -13.97
N GLU A 2 16.88 23.34 -13.25
CA GLU A 2 16.56 23.27 -11.81
C GLU A 2 15.29 22.46 -11.50
N ASP A 3 14.23 22.60 -12.29
CA ASP A 3 12.96 21.86 -12.08
C ASP A 3 13.13 20.34 -12.19
N TYR A 4 14.01 19.88 -13.09
CA TYR A 4 14.28 18.45 -13.27
C TYR A 4 15.02 17.84 -12.07
N ARG A 5 15.91 18.62 -11.43
CA ARG A 5 16.62 18.19 -10.22
C ARG A 5 15.71 18.16 -9.01
N ALA A 6 14.81 19.14 -8.87
CA ALA A 6 13.81 19.17 -7.81
C ALA A 6 12.84 17.98 -7.92
N TRP A 7 12.37 17.68 -9.14
CA TRP A 7 11.52 16.53 -9.42
C TRP A 7 12.22 15.19 -9.09
N TYR A 8 13.47 15.01 -9.55
CA TYR A 8 14.22 13.77 -9.30
C TYR A 8 14.55 13.58 -7.81
N ALA A 9 14.89 14.66 -7.10
CA ALA A 9 15.14 14.63 -5.65
C ALA A 9 13.87 14.35 -4.84
N GLY A 10 12.69 14.77 -5.32
CA GLY A 10 11.40 14.40 -4.76
C GLY A 10 11.11 12.91 -4.93
N ARG A 11 11.33 12.39 -6.15
CA ARG A 11 11.13 10.97 -6.48
C ARG A 11 12.03 10.04 -5.67
N LEU A 12 13.32 10.36 -5.53
CA LEU A 12 14.25 9.56 -4.72
C LEU A 12 13.87 9.51 -3.23
N ARG A 13 13.37 10.61 -2.67
CA ARG A 13 12.87 10.65 -1.27
C ARG A 13 11.65 9.76 -1.09
N LEU A 14 10.73 9.83 -2.05
CA LEU A 14 9.51 9.03 -2.09
C LEU A 14 9.83 7.52 -2.22
N ASP A 15 10.74 7.14 -3.12
CA ASP A 15 11.13 5.73 -3.32
C ASP A 15 11.85 5.17 -2.08
N ARG A 16 12.69 5.97 -1.42
CA ARG A 16 13.34 5.58 -0.16
C ARG A 16 12.34 5.34 0.96
N ARG A 17 11.30 6.18 1.04
CA ARG A 17 10.22 6.03 2.02
C ARG A 17 9.40 4.76 1.78
N VAL A 18 9.00 4.50 0.54
CA VAL A 18 8.25 3.28 0.16
C VAL A 18 9.06 2.01 0.44
N LEU A 19 10.37 2.03 0.17
CA LEU A 19 11.27 0.93 0.52
C LEU A 19 11.31 0.69 2.03
N SER A 20 11.37 1.75 2.84
CA SER A 20 11.37 1.62 4.31
C SER A 20 10.03 1.12 4.85
N GLU A 21 8.89 1.58 4.32
CA GLU A 21 7.56 1.14 4.72
C GLU A 21 7.31 -0.32 4.30
N SER A 22 7.73 -0.71 3.10
CA SER A 22 7.71 -2.11 2.64
C SER A 22 8.60 -3.06 3.45
N GLN A 23 9.68 -2.54 4.04
CA GLN A 23 10.52 -3.32 4.97
C GLN A 23 9.84 -3.47 6.32
N ALA A 24 9.21 -2.41 6.83
CA ALA A 24 8.47 -2.44 8.09
C ALA A 24 7.27 -3.41 8.02
N ILE A 25 6.51 -3.42 6.93
CA ILE A 25 5.39 -4.36 6.73
C ILE A 25 5.89 -5.81 6.77
N ARG A 26 6.95 -6.14 6.03
CA ARG A 26 7.53 -7.49 6.03
C ARG A 26 8.04 -7.93 7.40
N LEU A 27 8.61 -7.00 8.17
CA LEU A 27 9.04 -7.29 9.54
C LEU A 27 7.84 -7.63 10.44
N LEU A 28 6.77 -6.83 10.36
CA LEU A 28 5.53 -7.07 11.11
C LEU A 28 4.86 -8.38 10.71
N GLU A 29 4.82 -8.71 9.42
CA GLU A 29 4.30 -9.99 8.91
C GLU A 29 5.12 -11.18 9.44
N GLY A 30 6.45 -11.05 9.50
CA GLY A 30 7.33 -12.07 10.08
C GLY A 30 7.08 -12.28 11.58
N GLN A 31 7.00 -11.20 12.34
CA GLN A 31 6.69 -11.25 13.78
C GLN A 31 5.32 -11.87 14.04
N LEU A 32 4.33 -11.56 13.20
CA LEU A 32 2.99 -12.12 13.32
C LEU A 32 2.99 -13.65 13.07
N ALA A 33 3.73 -14.10 12.06
CA ALA A 33 3.85 -15.52 11.75
C ALA A 33 4.54 -16.29 12.90
N GLU A 34 5.57 -15.71 13.52
CA GLU A 34 6.21 -16.28 14.71
C GLU A 34 5.22 -16.40 15.89
N GLN A 35 4.43 -15.35 16.14
CA GLN A 35 3.39 -15.36 17.18
C GLN A 35 2.30 -16.41 16.93
N GLU A 36 1.89 -16.61 15.67
CA GLU A 36 0.89 -17.63 15.31
C GLU A 36 1.39 -19.05 15.59
N VAL A 37 2.66 -19.34 15.28
CA VAL A 37 3.30 -20.63 15.59
C VAL A 37 3.38 -20.85 17.10
N GLU A 38 3.76 -19.81 17.87
CA GLU A 38 3.81 -19.89 19.34
C GLU A 38 2.41 -20.12 19.95
N LEU A 39 1.38 -19.45 19.44
CA LEU A 39 -0.01 -19.67 19.85
C LEU A 39 -0.48 -21.09 19.59
N GLU A 40 -0.16 -21.67 18.43
CA GLU A 40 -0.51 -23.06 18.12
C GLU A 40 0.18 -24.03 19.08
N ARG A 41 1.47 -23.80 19.37
CA ARG A 41 2.23 -24.60 20.34
C ARG A 41 1.60 -24.53 21.74
N LEU A 42 1.32 -23.32 22.24
CA LEU A 42 0.72 -23.14 23.56
C LEU A 42 -0.68 -23.76 23.66
N ARG A 43 -1.50 -23.64 22.61
CA ARG A 43 -2.80 -24.32 22.54
C ARG A 43 -2.67 -25.83 22.58
N ALA A 44 -1.65 -26.40 21.94
CA ALA A 44 -1.36 -27.84 22.01
C ALA A 44 -0.89 -28.25 23.42
N GLU A 45 -0.06 -27.44 24.07
CA GLU A 45 0.39 -27.65 25.44
C GLU A 45 -0.78 -27.63 26.44
N VAL A 46 -1.70 -26.66 26.33
CA VAL A 46 -2.92 -26.60 27.13
C VAL A 46 -3.79 -27.86 26.95
N ARG A 47 -3.92 -28.39 25.73
CA ARG A 47 -4.65 -29.66 25.51
C ARG A 47 -4.02 -30.83 26.27
N THR A 48 -2.68 -30.92 26.22
CA THR A 48 -1.93 -31.96 26.94
C THR A 48 -2.08 -31.82 28.45
N LEU A 49 -1.89 -30.60 28.98
CA LEU A 49 -2.04 -30.30 30.40
C LEU A 49 -3.46 -30.58 30.91
N ARG A 50 -4.50 -30.27 30.12
CA ARG A 50 -5.90 -30.62 30.45
C ARG A 50 -6.14 -32.13 30.48
N ALA A 51 -5.56 -32.86 29.53
CA ALA A 51 -5.65 -34.32 29.51
C ALA A 51 -4.96 -34.94 30.74
N GLU A 52 -3.79 -34.41 31.12
CA GLU A 52 -3.04 -34.84 32.28
C GLU A 52 -3.74 -34.50 33.60
N GLN A 53 -4.29 -33.29 33.72
CA GLN A 53 -5.11 -32.89 34.85
C GLN A 53 -6.35 -33.79 35.01
N SER A 54 -6.99 -34.16 33.91
CA SER A 54 -8.13 -35.08 33.92
C SER A 54 -7.74 -36.47 34.41
N ARG A 55 -6.56 -36.98 34.01
CA ARG A 55 -6.02 -38.26 34.50
C ARG A 55 -5.68 -38.23 35.99
N VAL A 56 -5.05 -37.16 36.47
CA VAL A 56 -4.70 -36.99 37.89
C VAL A 56 -5.95 -36.88 38.77
N ARG A 57 -7.01 -36.22 38.28
CA ARG A 57 -8.30 -36.20 38.97
C ARG A 57 -8.96 -37.57 38.98
N ALA A 58 -9.03 -38.26 37.84
CA ALA A 58 -9.61 -39.60 37.76
C ALA A 58 -8.88 -40.64 38.62
N SER A 59 -7.54 -40.57 38.71
CA SER A 59 -6.77 -41.48 39.57
C SER A 59 -6.97 -41.18 41.05
N ARG A 60 -7.17 -39.91 41.42
CA ARG A 60 -7.52 -39.50 42.79
C ARG A 60 -8.90 -40.03 43.20
N ASP A 61 -9.88 -40.00 42.30
CA ASP A 61 -11.24 -40.48 42.57
C ASP A 61 -11.30 -42.01 42.75
N VAL A 62 -10.48 -42.77 42.00
CA VAL A 62 -10.35 -44.24 42.14
C VAL A 62 -9.51 -44.62 43.36
N GLY A 63 -8.44 -43.87 43.66
CA GLY A 63 -7.53 -44.09 44.79
C GLY A 63 -8.08 -43.68 46.17
N ALA A 64 -9.09 -42.81 46.22
CA ALA A 64 -9.74 -42.36 47.46
C ALA A 64 -10.43 -43.50 48.27
N SER A 65 -10.56 -44.69 47.69
CA SER A 65 -11.00 -45.91 48.38
C SER A 65 -9.88 -46.65 49.14
N SER A 66 -8.62 -46.20 49.05
CA SER A 66 -7.50 -46.77 49.81
C SER A 66 -6.68 -45.66 50.47
N SER A 67 -6.31 -45.85 51.73
CA SER A 67 -5.85 -44.83 52.69
C SER A 67 -4.43 -44.28 52.46
N ALA A 68 -4.00 -44.04 51.23
CA ALA A 68 -2.69 -43.49 50.93
C ALA A 68 -2.77 -42.49 49.76
N GLN A 69 -2.68 -41.19 50.04
CA GLN A 69 -1.62 -40.29 49.52
C GLN A 69 -2.01 -38.80 49.53
N PRO A 70 -1.19 -37.91 50.14
CA PRO A 70 -1.27 -36.46 50.01
C PRO A 70 -0.62 -35.91 48.72
N ALA A 71 0.14 -36.72 47.96
CA ALA A 71 0.93 -36.27 46.81
C ALA A 71 0.12 -35.89 45.55
N GLY A 72 -1.08 -36.46 45.35
CA GLY A 72 -1.93 -36.16 44.18
C GLY A 72 -2.60 -34.79 44.22
N GLY A 73 -2.79 -34.22 45.41
CA GLY A 73 -3.33 -32.87 45.58
C GLY A 73 -2.36 -31.79 45.13
N ASP A 74 -1.08 -31.94 45.46
CA ASP A 74 -0.02 -31.01 45.12
C ASP A 74 0.25 -30.98 43.59
N LEU A 75 0.23 -32.15 42.95
CA LEU A 75 0.35 -32.24 41.48
C LEU A 75 -0.85 -31.60 40.75
N ALA A 76 -2.06 -31.77 41.25
CA ALA A 76 -3.26 -31.18 40.65
C ALA A 76 -3.25 -29.64 40.74
N VAL A 77 -2.75 -29.08 41.84
CA VAL A 77 -2.56 -27.63 42.03
C VAL A 77 -1.51 -27.12 41.04
N ARG A 78 -0.35 -27.78 40.93
CA ARG A 78 0.71 -27.38 39.99
C ARG A 78 0.28 -27.43 38.52
N LEU A 79 -0.53 -28.42 38.14
CA LEU A 79 -1.12 -28.50 36.79
C LEU A 79 -2.13 -27.38 36.55
N GLN A 80 -2.90 -26.99 37.56
CA GLN A 80 -3.82 -25.86 37.46
C GLN A 80 -3.04 -24.53 37.27
N GLU A 81 -2.01 -24.29 38.07
CA GLU A 81 -1.14 -23.12 37.93
C GLU A 81 -0.41 -23.07 36.57
N ALA A 82 -0.06 -24.22 36.00
CA ALA A 82 0.53 -24.30 34.66
C ALA A 82 -0.50 -23.96 33.57
N LEU A 83 -1.74 -24.44 33.70
CA LEU A 83 -2.84 -24.12 32.79
C LEU A 83 -3.19 -22.63 32.82
N ASP A 84 -3.27 -22.03 34.00
CA ASP A 84 -3.63 -20.62 34.15
C ASP A 84 -2.57 -19.72 33.50
N ARG A 85 -1.28 -19.98 33.75
CA ARG A 85 -0.16 -19.27 33.08
C ARG A 85 -0.17 -19.44 31.56
N ALA A 86 -0.44 -20.64 31.06
CA ALA A 86 -0.51 -20.88 29.62
C ALA A 86 -1.70 -20.16 28.98
N ASN A 87 -2.85 -20.08 29.66
CA ASN A 87 -4.02 -19.35 29.18
C ASN A 87 -3.79 -17.83 29.20
N GLU A 88 -3.17 -17.29 30.25
CA GLU A 88 -2.77 -15.88 30.32
C GLU A 88 -1.84 -15.52 29.16
N ARG A 89 -0.82 -16.36 28.90
CA ARG A 89 0.10 -16.14 27.78
C ARG A 89 -0.58 -16.20 26.42
N ILE A 90 -1.55 -17.10 26.23
CA ILE A 90 -2.36 -17.14 25.01
C ILE A 90 -3.16 -15.85 24.83
N GLN A 91 -3.78 -15.33 25.89
CA GLN A 91 -4.54 -14.07 25.81
C GLN A 91 -3.65 -12.88 25.47
N GLU A 92 -2.46 -12.80 26.06
CA GLU A 92 -1.46 -11.77 25.74
C GLU A 92 -1.05 -11.85 24.27
N LEU A 93 -0.68 -13.03 23.78
CA LEU A 93 -0.25 -13.22 22.39
C LEU A 93 -1.37 -12.95 21.38
N GLU A 94 -2.62 -13.28 21.71
CA GLU A 94 -3.79 -12.94 20.87
C GLU A 94 -4.02 -11.43 20.80
N ALA A 95 -3.85 -10.71 21.92
CA ALA A 95 -3.96 -9.25 21.95
C ALA A 95 -2.80 -8.57 21.21
N GLU A 96 -1.57 -9.04 21.41
CA GLU A 96 -0.38 -8.56 20.69
C GLU A 96 -0.51 -8.81 19.18
N GLY A 97 -0.96 -10.01 18.77
CA GLY A 97 -1.18 -10.35 17.38
C GLY A 97 -2.27 -9.50 16.72
N GLN A 98 -3.36 -9.18 17.44
CA GLN A 98 -4.37 -8.24 16.94
C GLN A 98 -3.81 -6.82 16.76
N ALA A 99 -3.05 -6.32 17.72
CA ALA A 99 -2.40 -5.02 17.61
C ALA A 99 -1.39 -4.98 16.44
N GLY A 100 -0.60 -6.04 16.27
CA GLY A 100 0.33 -6.21 15.14
C GLY A 100 -0.36 -6.21 13.78
N ARG A 101 -1.48 -6.93 13.64
CA ARG A 101 -2.32 -6.93 12.42
C ARG A 101 -2.86 -5.54 12.09
N VAL A 102 -3.36 -4.82 13.10
CA VAL A 102 -3.87 -3.44 12.91
C VAL A 102 -2.74 -2.52 12.45
N ALA A 103 -1.56 -2.61 13.06
CA ALA A 103 -0.39 -1.82 12.66
C ALA A 103 0.06 -2.13 11.22
N ALA A 104 0.11 -3.40 10.84
CA ALA A 104 0.45 -3.82 9.47
C ALA A 104 -0.57 -3.29 8.44
N LEU A 105 -1.87 -3.40 8.73
CA LEU A 105 -2.92 -2.86 7.87
C LEU A 105 -2.86 -1.33 7.76
N GLN A 106 -2.57 -0.62 8.85
CA GLN A 106 -2.37 0.83 8.80
C GLN A 106 -1.18 1.21 7.91
N ALA A 107 -0.06 0.49 8.02
CA ALA A 107 1.09 0.70 7.16
C ALA A 107 0.79 0.43 5.68
N GLN A 108 0.03 -0.63 5.37
CA GLN A 108 -0.43 -0.92 4.01
C GLN A 108 -1.36 0.17 3.46
N VAL A 109 -2.28 0.69 4.28
CA VAL A 109 -3.18 1.79 3.87
C VAL A 109 -2.39 3.07 3.57
N GLU A 110 -1.40 3.43 4.38
CA GLU A 110 -0.54 4.60 4.13
C GLU A 110 0.30 4.43 2.86
N ALA A 111 0.85 3.24 2.61
CA ALA A 111 1.55 2.93 1.37
C ALA A 111 0.64 3.08 0.14
N LEU A 112 -0.59 2.56 0.20
CA LEU A 112 -1.58 2.70 -0.87
C LEU A 112 -2.01 4.16 -1.10
N ARG A 113 -2.13 4.97 -0.04
CA ARG A 113 -2.41 6.42 -0.16
C ARG A 113 -1.28 7.16 -0.89
N LEU A 114 -0.03 6.81 -0.59
CA LEU A 114 1.14 7.34 -1.27
C LEU A 114 1.15 6.98 -2.76
N ASP A 115 0.84 5.72 -3.09
CA ASP A 115 0.76 5.27 -4.48
C ASP A 115 -0.38 5.95 -5.25
N LEU A 116 -1.54 6.12 -4.62
CA LEU A 116 -2.66 6.86 -5.19
C LEU A 116 -2.26 8.30 -5.54
N SER A 117 -1.62 9.00 -4.60
CA SER A 117 -1.15 10.37 -4.81
C SER A 117 -0.13 10.48 -5.95
N ARG A 118 0.77 9.49 -6.09
CA ARG A 118 1.69 9.41 -7.24
C ARG A 118 0.95 9.24 -8.56
N MET A 119 -0.05 8.36 -8.60
CA MET A 119 -0.85 8.15 -9.81
C MET A 119 -1.61 9.40 -10.23
N GLU A 120 -2.20 10.12 -9.27
CA GLU A 120 -2.88 11.39 -9.53
C GLU A 120 -1.93 12.45 -10.11
N GLY A 121 -0.71 12.55 -9.57
CA GLY A 121 0.35 13.41 -10.10
C GLY A 121 0.76 13.05 -11.53
N HIS A 122 0.85 11.76 -11.86
CA HIS A 122 1.14 11.31 -13.22
C HIS A 122 -0.01 11.61 -14.19
N MET A 123 -1.26 11.42 -13.76
CA MET A 123 -2.44 11.70 -14.58
C MET A 123 -2.59 13.20 -14.89
N THR A 124 -2.28 14.07 -13.92
CA THR A 124 -2.28 15.52 -14.14
C THR A 124 -1.17 15.93 -15.11
N ALA A 125 0.06 15.45 -14.90
CA ALA A 125 1.17 15.72 -15.82
C ALA A 125 0.90 15.23 -17.26
N PHE A 126 0.28 14.05 -17.40
CA PHE A 126 -0.11 13.53 -18.71
C PHE A 126 -1.17 14.40 -19.39
N ARG A 127 -2.19 14.83 -18.63
CA ARG A 127 -3.26 15.71 -19.12
C ARG A 127 -2.71 17.05 -19.58
N ASP A 128 -1.81 17.65 -18.80
CA ASP A 128 -1.21 18.94 -19.14
C ASP A 128 -0.34 18.84 -20.39
N SER A 129 0.47 17.78 -20.50
CA SER A 129 1.26 17.49 -21.71
C SER A 129 0.38 17.29 -22.95
N ALA A 130 -0.71 16.55 -22.84
CA ALA A 130 -1.67 16.37 -23.93
C ALA A 130 -2.33 17.69 -24.33
N ARG A 131 -2.70 18.53 -23.35
CA ARG A 131 -3.26 19.85 -23.58
C ARG A 131 -2.26 20.75 -24.31
N ASP A 132 -1.01 20.80 -23.88
CA ASP A 132 0.02 21.64 -24.50
C ASP A 132 0.28 21.21 -25.95
N ALA A 133 0.29 19.90 -26.22
CA ALA A 133 0.41 19.39 -27.58
C ALA A 133 -0.77 19.80 -28.48
N GLU A 134 -2.00 19.78 -27.97
CA GLU A 134 -3.17 20.26 -28.71
C GLU A 134 -3.15 21.78 -28.92
N VAL A 135 -2.71 22.55 -27.93
CA VAL A 135 -2.54 24.01 -28.06
C VAL A 135 -1.54 24.34 -29.17
N GLU A 136 -0.42 23.61 -29.26
CA GLU A 136 0.54 23.83 -30.35
C GLU A 136 0.01 23.44 -31.73
N LYS A 137 -0.82 22.39 -31.83
CA LYS A 137 -1.51 22.08 -33.09
C LYS A 137 -2.45 23.21 -33.51
N ILE A 138 -3.21 23.77 -32.56
CA ILE A 138 -4.11 24.90 -32.84
C ILE A 138 -3.32 26.11 -33.33
N ARG A 139 -2.22 26.47 -32.65
CA ARG A 139 -1.34 27.57 -33.07
C ARG A 139 -0.77 27.37 -34.47
N ALA A 140 -0.35 26.14 -34.79
CA ALA A 140 0.12 25.81 -36.12
C ALA A 140 -0.99 26.01 -37.17
N ILE A 141 -2.21 25.56 -36.88
CA ILE A 141 -3.36 25.74 -37.77
C ILE A 141 -3.67 27.24 -37.96
N GLU A 142 -3.69 28.03 -36.89
CA GLU A 142 -3.90 29.47 -36.95
C GLU A 142 -2.86 30.17 -37.83
N ALA A 143 -1.58 29.81 -37.69
CA ALA A 143 -0.51 30.33 -38.52
C ALA A 143 -0.68 29.95 -40.01
N TRP A 144 -1.10 28.71 -40.29
CA TRP A 144 -1.42 28.28 -41.66
C TRP A 144 -2.59 29.04 -42.25
N VAL A 145 -3.68 29.24 -41.49
CA VAL A 145 -4.84 30.01 -41.94
C VAL A 145 -4.45 31.44 -42.27
N GLN A 146 -3.63 32.07 -41.43
CA GLN A 146 -3.14 33.44 -41.69
C GLN A 146 -2.29 33.49 -42.95
N ALA A 147 -1.37 32.54 -43.15
CA ALA A 147 -0.54 32.47 -44.35
C ALA A 147 -1.37 32.31 -45.63
N VAL A 148 -2.43 31.50 -45.59
CA VAL A 148 -3.37 31.34 -46.72
C VAL A 148 -4.09 32.65 -47.02
N ALA A 149 -4.58 33.36 -45.99
CA ALA A 149 -5.25 34.64 -46.16
C ALA A 149 -4.31 35.70 -46.79
N ASP A 150 -3.04 35.75 -46.35
CA ASP A 150 -2.04 36.66 -46.91
C ASP A 150 -1.74 36.36 -48.38
N LEU A 151 -1.66 35.08 -48.75
CA LEU A 151 -1.46 34.65 -50.14
C LEU A 151 -2.66 35.00 -51.02
N GLU A 152 -3.89 34.83 -50.52
CA GLU A 152 -5.10 35.23 -51.24
C GLU A 152 -5.15 36.75 -51.47
N PHE A 153 -4.79 37.54 -50.45
CA PHE A 153 -4.68 38.99 -50.58
C PHE A 153 -3.66 39.39 -51.64
N LEU A 154 -2.46 38.79 -51.63
CA LEU A 154 -1.43 39.04 -52.63
C LEU A 154 -1.88 38.65 -54.04
N LYS A 155 -2.50 37.48 -54.19
CA LYS A 155 -3.08 37.04 -55.47
C LYS A 155 -4.07 38.06 -56.02
N ASN A 156 -5.02 38.51 -55.19
CA ASN A 156 -6.01 39.51 -55.59
C ASN A 156 -5.36 40.84 -56.00
N ARG A 157 -4.33 41.28 -55.28
CA ARG A 157 -3.57 42.49 -55.61
C ARG A 157 -2.84 42.36 -56.95
N VAL A 158 -2.21 41.22 -57.22
CA VAL A 158 -1.53 40.94 -58.49
C VAL A 158 -2.53 40.90 -59.65
N LEU A 159 -3.68 40.24 -59.47
CA LEU A 159 -4.74 40.19 -60.47
C LEU A 159 -5.26 41.59 -60.82
N LYS A 160 -5.51 42.43 -59.81
CA LYS A 160 -5.94 43.81 -60.00
C LYS A 160 -4.92 44.63 -60.79
N LYS A 161 -3.63 44.56 -60.44
CA LYS A 161 -2.56 45.24 -61.19
C LYS A 161 -2.47 44.78 -62.64
N ARG A 162 -2.62 43.47 -62.90
CA ARG A 162 -2.63 42.94 -64.28
C ARG A 162 -3.83 43.46 -65.09
N GLN A 163 -5.01 43.53 -64.48
CA GLN A 163 -6.20 44.09 -65.13
C GLN A 163 -6.03 45.58 -65.45
N GLU A 164 -5.42 46.35 -64.53
CA GLU A 164 -5.11 47.77 -64.75
C GLU A 164 -4.10 47.95 -65.90
N GLN A 165 -3.04 47.15 -65.96
CA GLN A 165 -2.07 47.17 -67.06
C GLN A 165 -2.71 46.82 -68.41
N GLN A 166 -3.56 45.79 -68.46
CA GLN A 166 -4.27 45.40 -69.68
C GLN A 166 -5.17 46.51 -70.20
N ARG A 167 -5.87 47.24 -69.31
CA ARG A 167 -6.70 48.39 -69.68
C ARG A 167 -5.88 49.54 -70.24
N GLN A 168 -4.69 49.81 -69.69
CA GLN A 168 -3.80 50.87 -70.18
C GLN A 168 -3.20 50.56 -71.56
N THR A 169 -2.97 49.28 -71.87
CA THR A 169 -2.48 48.86 -73.20
C THR A 169 -3.56 48.80 -74.28
N GLN A 170 -4.84 48.91 -73.92
CA GLN A 170 -5.98 48.88 -74.84
C GLN A 170 -6.56 50.29 -75.14
N GLN A 171 -6.01 51.33 -74.52
CA GLN A 171 -6.29 52.75 -74.81
C GLN A 171 -5.17 53.32 -75.69
#